data_AF-A0A0F9K9D4-F1
#
_entry.id   AF-A0A0F9K9D4-F1
#
_cell.length_a   1.000
_cell.length_b   1.000
_cell.length_c   1.000
_cell.angle_alpha   90.00
_cell.angle_beta   90.00
_cell.angle_gamma   90.00
#
_symmetry.space_group_name_H-M   'P 1'
#
loop_
_entity.id
_entity.type
_entity.pdbx_description
1 polymer ?
#
loop_
_entity_poly.entity_id
_entity_poly.type
_entity_poly.pdbx_seq_one_letter_code
_entity_poly.pdbx_strand_id
1 'polypeptide(L)'
;MLKACLFYLSFIFFLASCSSQQAIPIITISETNGLDRELEYISAVIPSIDSKKTSTILVAEGIEQNVSIPVQILDTIATADKKMIRILFPIRIKANQSQSYQIEFGQKNAEDQTRIFRFSKDSMSLETEAFKASFSTENDPRGGQVNGIILKDFNSQLLKRGHIAMHWAPNFSKANSEAYFNFEDIPLSSKNELSEGRYQIVKKRSGTTDSVPEINLRGSYTFYRGLPYFEFESTI
;
A
#
# COMPACT_ATOMS: atom_id res chain seq x y z
N MET A 1 15.31 58.96 -30.82
CA MET A 1 16.08 57.86 -30.20
C MET A 1 15.46 57.32 -28.90
N LEU A 2 14.98 58.17 -27.97
CA LEU A 2 14.40 57.70 -26.69
C LEU A 2 13.20 56.72 -26.81
N LYS A 3 12.36 56.86 -27.85
CA LYS A 3 11.21 55.97 -28.09
C LYS A 3 11.58 54.55 -28.55
N ALA A 4 12.76 54.39 -29.17
CA ALA A 4 13.23 53.07 -29.59
C ALA A 4 13.80 52.26 -28.42
N CYS A 5 14.43 52.91 -27.44
CA CYS A 5 14.90 52.24 -26.22
C CYS A 5 13.75 51.71 -25.35
N LEU A 6 12.63 52.43 -25.25
CA LEU A 6 11.47 51.98 -24.45
C LEU A 6 10.83 50.70 -25.03
N PHE A 7 10.86 50.54 -26.36
CA PHE A 7 10.31 49.36 -27.02
C PHE A 7 11.17 48.11 -26.79
N TYR A 8 12.49 48.26 -26.77
CA TYR A 8 13.43 47.17 -26.48
C TYR A 8 13.37 46.73 -25.01
N LEU A 9 13.13 47.64 -24.05
CA LEU A 9 13.00 47.27 -22.64
C LEU A 9 11.74 46.44 -22.36
N SER A 10 10.64 46.72 -23.07
CA SER A 10 9.38 45.96 -22.97
C SER A 10 9.52 44.52 -23.49
N PHE A 11 10.33 44.32 -24.53
CA PHE A 11 10.54 42.99 -25.13
C PHE A 11 11.40 42.06 -24.25
N ILE A 12 12.32 42.61 -23.45
CA ILE A 12 13.16 41.83 -22.53
C ILE A 12 12.35 41.30 -21.32
N PHE A 13 11.32 42.03 -20.88
CA PHE A 13 10.46 41.58 -19.77
C PHE A 13 9.54 40.40 -20.14
N PHE A 14 9.20 40.22 -21.42
CA PHE A 14 8.36 39.09 -21.86
C PHE A 14 9.10 37.74 -21.95
N LEU A 15 10.45 37.75 -22.00
CA LEU A 15 11.25 36.54 -22.06
C LEU A 15 11.60 35.96 -20.67
N ALA A 16 11.25 36.67 -19.59
CA ALA A 16 11.44 36.22 -18.21
C ALA A 16 10.24 35.43 -17.65
N SER A 17 9.45 34.76 -18.50
CA SER A 17 8.51 33.74 -18.03
C SER A 17 9.31 32.56 -17.49
N CYS A 18 9.63 32.65 -16.20
CA CYS A 18 10.21 31.58 -15.40
C CYS A 18 9.18 30.44 -15.34
N SER A 19 9.27 29.52 -16.30
CA SER A 19 8.57 28.24 -16.24
C SER A 19 9.08 27.53 -15.00
N SER A 20 8.27 27.52 -13.94
CA SER A 20 8.52 26.70 -12.76
C SER A 20 8.40 25.23 -13.17
N GLN A 21 9.51 24.66 -13.65
CA GLN A 21 9.57 23.25 -13.96
C GLN A 21 9.46 22.50 -12.63
N GLN A 22 8.34 21.79 -12.44
CA GLN A 22 8.12 20.98 -11.25
C GLN A 22 9.23 19.93 -11.18
N ALA A 23 10.00 19.92 -10.09
CA ALA A 23 11.09 18.99 -9.92
C ALA A 23 10.56 17.55 -9.96
N ILE A 24 11.19 16.71 -10.77
CA ILE A 24 10.85 15.30 -10.88
C ILE A 24 11.39 14.59 -9.63
N PRO A 25 10.54 13.88 -8.87
CA PRO A 25 11.00 13.24 -7.63
C PRO A 25 11.94 12.07 -7.94
N ILE A 26 13.09 12.05 -7.26
CA ILE A 26 14.07 10.95 -7.27
C ILE A 26 14.01 10.25 -5.91
N ILE A 27 13.96 8.92 -5.93
CA ILE A 27 13.98 8.08 -4.74
C ILE A 27 15.25 7.23 -4.78
N THR A 28 16.10 7.40 -3.77
CA THR A 28 17.29 6.58 -3.58
C THR A 28 17.05 5.57 -2.46
N ILE A 29 17.26 4.29 -2.75
CA ILE A 29 17.14 3.18 -1.81
C ILE A 29 18.53 2.58 -1.61
N SER A 30 18.87 2.30 -0.36
CA SER A 30 20.14 1.64 -0.01
C SER A 30 19.84 0.44 0.88
N GLU A 31 20.39 -0.71 0.50
CA GLU A 31 20.43 -1.89 1.36
C GLU A 31 21.66 -1.78 2.26
N THR A 32 21.47 -1.76 3.58
CA THR A 32 22.57 -1.52 4.55
C THR A 32 22.83 -2.70 5.48
N ASN A 33 22.04 -3.77 5.40
CA ASN A 33 22.17 -4.93 6.27
C ASN A 33 23.03 -6.04 5.62
N GLY A 34 23.50 -5.85 4.39
CA GLY A 34 24.32 -6.81 3.66
C GLY A 34 23.54 -8.03 3.17
N LEU A 35 22.25 -7.89 2.90
CA LEU A 35 21.38 -8.97 2.44
C LEU A 35 20.87 -8.72 1.02
N ASP A 36 20.94 -9.75 0.18
CA ASP A 36 20.27 -9.75 -1.12
C ASP A 36 18.75 -9.73 -0.93
N ARG A 37 18.08 -8.78 -1.61
CA ARG A 37 16.63 -8.62 -1.63
C ARG A 37 16.11 -8.87 -3.04
N GLU A 38 15.67 -10.10 -3.30
CA GLU A 38 15.11 -10.52 -4.59
C GLU A 38 13.71 -9.91 -4.88
N LEU A 39 13.04 -9.44 -3.82
CA LEU A 39 11.83 -8.64 -3.89
C LEU A 39 11.67 -7.84 -2.60
N GLU A 40 11.48 -6.54 -2.72
CA GLU A 40 11.09 -5.65 -1.62
C GLU A 40 10.11 -4.61 -2.16
N TYR A 41 9.16 -4.15 -1.35
CA TYR A 41 8.24 -3.08 -1.75
C TYR A 41 8.64 -1.76 -1.11
N ILE A 42 8.81 -0.73 -1.94
CA ILE A 42 9.16 0.60 -1.49
C ILE A 42 7.91 1.46 -1.43
N SER A 43 7.57 1.94 -0.23
CA SER A 43 6.55 2.98 -0.06
C SER A 43 7.19 4.34 0.20
N ALA A 44 6.74 5.35 -0.54
CA ALA A 44 7.23 6.72 -0.41
C ALA A 44 6.10 7.72 -0.59
N VAL A 45 6.23 8.89 0.03
CA VAL A 45 5.32 10.03 -0.17
C VAL A 45 6.03 11.04 -1.05
N ILE A 46 5.43 11.33 -2.21
CA ILE A 46 5.99 12.26 -3.21
C ILE A 46 4.99 13.38 -3.51
N PRO A 47 5.46 14.54 -4.01
CA PRO A 47 4.58 15.56 -4.55
C PRO A 47 3.67 14.98 -5.64
N SER A 48 2.39 15.36 -5.64
CA SER A 48 1.47 14.97 -6.71
C SER A 48 1.99 15.51 -8.03
N ILE A 49 2.16 14.60 -9.00
CA ILE A 49 2.56 14.95 -10.36
C ILE A 49 1.26 15.09 -11.16
N ASP A 50 1.02 16.25 -11.75
CA ASP A 50 -0.21 16.49 -12.51
C ASP A 50 -0.12 15.81 -13.88
N SER A 51 -0.95 14.79 -14.12
CA SER A 51 -1.09 14.22 -15.47
C SER A 51 -2.16 14.99 -16.23
N LYS A 52 -1.78 15.69 -17.29
CA LYS A 52 -2.73 16.21 -18.28
C LYS A 52 -3.19 15.16 -19.30
N LYS A 53 -2.73 13.89 -19.18
CA LYS A 53 -2.99 12.83 -20.17
C LYS A 53 -3.63 11.60 -19.52
N THR A 54 -4.71 11.11 -20.11
CA THR A 54 -5.54 10.01 -19.61
C THR A 54 -4.96 8.61 -19.88
N SER A 55 -3.86 8.49 -20.62
CA SER A 55 -3.26 7.23 -21.04
C SER A 55 -1.92 6.89 -20.37
N THR A 56 -1.47 7.69 -19.41
CA THR A 56 -0.21 7.49 -18.72
C THR A 56 -0.41 6.87 -17.34
N ILE A 57 0.57 6.09 -16.91
CA ILE A 57 0.69 5.60 -15.53
C ILE A 57 1.96 6.17 -14.91
N LEU A 58 2.04 6.24 -13.59
CA LEU A 58 3.32 6.51 -12.94
C LEU A 58 4.22 5.29 -13.10
N VAL A 59 5.48 5.54 -13.38
CA VAL A 59 6.55 4.55 -13.46
C VAL A 59 7.74 5.03 -12.65
N ALA A 60 8.50 4.08 -12.09
CA ALA A 60 9.80 4.29 -11.49
C ALA A 60 10.85 3.82 -12.50
N GLU A 61 11.58 4.77 -13.08
CA GLU A 61 12.66 4.51 -14.03
C GLU A 61 14.00 4.44 -13.28
N GLY A 62 14.67 3.28 -13.37
CA GLY A 62 15.99 3.09 -12.77
C GLY A 62 17.05 3.88 -13.53
N ILE A 63 17.65 4.87 -12.86
CA ILE A 63 18.60 5.82 -13.48
C ILE A 63 19.80 5.10 -14.10
N GLU A 64 20.23 3.99 -13.49
CA GLU A 64 21.42 3.23 -13.92
C GLU A 64 21.07 1.86 -14.53
N GLN A 65 19.81 1.43 -14.44
CA GLN A 65 19.43 0.02 -14.60
C GLN A 65 18.61 -0.29 -15.85
N ASN A 66 18.19 0.73 -16.62
CA ASN A 66 17.29 0.56 -17.78
C ASN A 66 16.09 -0.34 -17.44
N VAL A 67 15.50 -0.11 -16.28
CA VAL A 67 14.32 -0.81 -15.76
C VAL A 67 13.22 0.22 -15.54
N SER A 68 12.02 -0.10 -16.04
CA SER A 68 10.80 0.68 -15.85
C SER A 68 9.79 -0.12 -15.04
N ILE A 69 9.39 0.39 -13.89
CA ILE A 69 8.51 -0.32 -12.95
C ILE A 69 7.19 0.45 -12.79
N PRO A 70 6.02 -0.15 -13.08
CA PRO A 70 4.75 0.50 -12.81
C PRO A 70 4.62 0.88 -11.33
N VAL A 71 4.16 2.09 -11.04
CA VAL A 71 3.93 2.56 -9.68
C VAL A 71 2.45 2.44 -9.34
N GLN A 72 2.14 1.89 -8.17
CA GLN A 72 0.80 1.92 -7.59
C GLN A 72 0.66 3.16 -6.71
N ILE A 73 -0.40 3.94 -6.90
CA ILE A 73 -0.80 5.00 -5.97
C ILE A 73 -1.64 4.36 -4.86
N LEU A 74 -1.24 4.56 -3.61
CA LEU A 74 -1.93 4.04 -2.44
C LEU A 74 -3.02 5.00 -1.94
N ASP A 75 -2.65 6.26 -1.76
CA ASP A 75 -3.55 7.31 -1.31
C ASP A 75 -3.07 8.70 -1.78
N THR A 76 -3.94 9.69 -1.58
CA THR A 76 -3.62 11.10 -1.77
C THR A 76 -3.71 11.81 -0.42
N ILE A 77 -2.65 12.52 -0.07
CA ILE A 77 -2.53 13.28 1.17
C ILE A 77 -2.64 14.76 0.80
N ALA A 78 -3.76 15.39 1.16
CA ALA A 78 -3.94 16.82 0.98
C ALA A 78 -3.44 17.56 2.24
N THR A 79 -2.46 18.45 2.07
CA THR A 79 -2.12 19.47 3.07
C THR A 79 -2.57 20.84 2.58
N ALA A 80 -2.58 21.86 3.45
CA ALA A 80 -3.07 23.20 3.12
C ALA A 80 -2.43 23.79 1.84
N ASP A 81 -1.17 23.46 1.58
CA ASP A 81 -0.40 24.07 0.49
C ASP A 81 -0.03 23.10 -0.64
N LYS A 82 -0.16 21.78 -0.44
CA LYS A 82 0.34 20.78 -1.39
C LYS A 82 -0.51 19.51 -1.41
N LYS A 83 -0.68 18.96 -2.60
CA LYS A 83 -1.18 17.61 -2.80
C LYS A 83 0.01 16.66 -2.88
N MET A 84 0.09 15.70 -1.98
CA MET A 84 1.08 14.63 -1.98
C MET A 84 0.38 13.30 -2.31
N ILE A 85 1.12 12.34 -2.81
CA ILE A 85 0.63 10.98 -3.06
C ILE A 85 1.56 9.98 -2.40
N ARG A 86 1.00 8.95 -1.76
CA ARG A 86 1.75 7.80 -1.31
C ARG A 86 1.79 6.78 -2.44
N ILE A 87 2.98 6.31 -2.76
CA ILE A 87 3.20 5.36 -3.84
C ILE A 87 3.78 4.04 -3.31
N LEU A 88 3.70 3.00 -4.14
CA LEU A 88 4.25 1.67 -3.90
C LEU A 88 4.79 1.09 -5.21
N PHE A 89 6.01 0.55 -5.18
CA PHE A 89 6.58 -0.21 -6.30
C PHE A 89 7.58 -1.25 -5.80
N PRO A 90 7.71 -2.40 -6.48
CA PRO A 90 8.70 -3.43 -6.14
C PRO A 90 10.09 -3.05 -6.62
N ILE A 91 11.12 -3.49 -5.91
CA ILE A 91 12.51 -3.42 -6.34
C ILE A 91 13.23 -4.75 -6.14
N ARG A 92 14.41 -4.87 -6.75
CA ARG A 92 15.41 -5.90 -6.43
C ARG A 92 16.74 -5.22 -6.16
N ILE A 93 17.32 -5.47 -5.01
CA ILE A 93 18.58 -4.82 -4.59
C ILE A 93 19.52 -5.85 -3.97
N LYS A 94 20.79 -5.82 -4.36
CA LYS A 94 21.81 -6.71 -3.78
C LYS A 94 22.35 -6.16 -2.48
N ALA A 95 22.99 -7.02 -1.71
CA ALA A 95 23.66 -6.67 -0.47
C ALA A 95 24.54 -5.42 -0.61
N ASN A 96 24.39 -4.45 0.29
CA ASN A 96 25.18 -3.22 0.34
C ASN A 96 25.15 -2.35 -0.94
N GLN A 97 24.12 -2.50 -1.78
CA GLN A 97 23.94 -1.65 -2.95
C GLN A 97 22.98 -0.50 -2.68
N SER A 98 23.12 0.54 -3.51
CA SER A 98 22.15 1.63 -3.63
C SER A 98 21.61 1.68 -5.05
N GLN A 99 20.34 2.06 -5.19
CA GLN A 99 19.67 2.23 -6.47
C GLN A 99 18.84 3.51 -6.42
N SER A 100 18.81 4.25 -7.52
CA SER A 100 18.01 5.47 -7.63
C SER A 100 16.99 5.34 -8.76
N TYR A 101 15.78 5.80 -8.46
CA TYR A 101 14.63 5.73 -9.35
C TYR A 101 14.05 7.13 -9.53
N GLN A 102 13.83 7.52 -10.78
CA GLN A 102 13.10 8.72 -11.15
C GLN A 102 11.63 8.38 -11.33
N ILE A 103 10.73 9.12 -10.69
CA ILE A 103 9.28 8.88 -10.82
C ILE A 103 8.69 9.79 -11.89
N GLU A 104 8.14 9.20 -12.94
CA GLU A 104 7.59 9.94 -14.08
C GLU A 104 6.38 9.25 -14.71
N PHE A 105 5.79 9.89 -15.74
CA PHE A 105 4.68 9.33 -16.49
C PHE A 105 5.17 8.47 -17.65
N GLY A 106 4.93 7.16 -17.56
CA GLY A 106 5.20 6.19 -18.60
C GLY A 106 3.94 5.82 -19.40
N GLN A 107 4.15 5.13 -20.52
CA GLN A 107 3.04 4.53 -21.27
C GLN A 107 2.48 3.34 -20.51
N LYS A 108 1.14 3.19 -20.55
CA LYS A 108 0.46 2.03 -19.99
C LYS A 108 0.78 0.79 -20.84
N ASN A 109 1.82 0.05 -20.50
CA ASN A 109 2.04 -1.26 -21.08
C ASN A 109 0.96 -2.22 -20.56
N ALA A 110 0.21 -2.78 -21.50
CA ALA A 110 -0.83 -3.77 -21.24
C ALA A 110 -0.17 -5.15 -21.12
N GLU A 111 0.29 -5.51 -19.92
CA GLU A 111 0.33 -6.89 -19.44
C GLU A 111 0.83 -6.91 -17.99
N ASP A 112 -0.06 -7.21 -17.06
CA ASP A 112 0.32 -7.66 -15.73
C ASP A 112 -0.01 -9.15 -15.69
N GLN A 113 0.95 -9.99 -16.09
CA GLN A 113 0.75 -11.42 -16.13
C GLN A 113 0.54 -11.93 -14.71
N THR A 114 -0.64 -12.53 -14.51
CA THR A 114 -1.19 -12.94 -13.22
C THR A 114 -0.31 -13.97 -12.52
N ARG A 115 0.32 -13.56 -11.43
CA ARG A 115 0.78 -14.47 -10.37
C ARG A 115 -0.32 -14.54 -9.31
N ILE A 116 -0.55 -15.72 -8.74
CA ILE A 116 -1.69 -16.03 -7.88
C ILE A 116 -1.68 -15.09 -6.67
N PHE A 117 -2.52 -14.07 -6.74
CA PHE A 117 -2.74 -13.08 -5.70
C PHE A 117 -4.21 -12.68 -5.79
N ARG A 118 -5.06 -13.46 -5.12
CA ARG A 118 -6.52 -13.37 -5.28
C ARG A 118 -7.21 -13.64 -3.96
N PHE A 119 -8.24 -12.85 -3.68
CA PHE A 119 -9.26 -13.25 -2.72
C PHE A 119 -10.12 -14.38 -3.27
N SER A 120 -10.60 -15.25 -2.40
CA SER A 120 -11.68 -16.18 -2.73
C SER A 120 -12.96 -15.40 -3.07
N LYS A 121 -13.86 -16.01 -3.84
CA LYS A 121 -15.10 -15.34 -4.30
C LYS A 121 -15.97 -14.81 -3.15
N ASP A 122 -15.92 -15.47 -2.01
CA ASP A 122 -16.62 -15.10 -0.78
C ASP A 122 -15.83 -14.10 0.09
N SER A 123 -14.61 -13.71 -0.31
CA SER A 123 -13.68 -12.88 0.46
C SER A 123 -13.24 -13.49 1.81
N MET A 124 -13.42 -14.80 2.01
CA MET A 124 -13.11 -15.51 3.27
C MET A 124 -11.70 -16.08 3.33
N SER A 125 -10.97 -16.04 2.23
CA SER A 125 -9.55 -16.39 2.20
C SER A 125 -8.82 -15.59 1.14
N LEU A 126 -7.53 -15.37 1.38
CA LEU A 126 -6.62 -14.79 0.41
C LEU A 126 -5.51 -15.79 0.14
N GLU A 127 -5.20 -15.98 -1.15
CA GLU A 127 -4.17 -16.89 -1.59
C GLU A 127 -3.05 -16.15 -2.32
N THR A 128 -1.82 -16.33 -1.84
CA THR A 128 -0.57 -15.86 -2.46
C THR A 128 0.21 -17.04 -3.02
N GLU A 129 1.39 -16.81 -3.59
CA GLU A 129 2.31 -17.88 -4.00
C GLU A 129 2.83 -18.68 -2.79
N ALA A 130 3.08 -18.03 -1.65
CA ALA A 130 3.70 -18.63 -0.48
C ALA A 130 2.70 -19.25 0.51
N PHE A 131 1.50 -18.67 0.64
CA PHE A 131 0.53 -19.11 1.64
C PHE A 131 -0.92 -18.84 1.25
N LYS A 132 -1.85 -19.45 2.00
CA LYS A 132 -3.28 -19.11 1.98
C LYS A 132 -3.72 -18.70 3.39
N ALA A 133 -4.18 -17.47 3.55
CA ALA A 133 -4.76 -16.98 4.79
C ALA A 133 -6.29 -17.14 4.76
N SER A 134 -6.88 -17.63 5.84
CA SER A 134 -8.32 -17.72 6.04
C SER A 134 -8.77 -16.73 7.11
N PHE A 135 -9.98 -16.20 6.95
CA PHE A 135 -10.60 -15.30 7.91
C PHE A 135 -11.71 -16.02 8.66
N SER A 136 -11.81 -15.81 9.98
CA SER A 136 -12.86 -16.42 10.80
C SER A 136 -14.23 -15.83 10.54
N THR A 137 -15.24 -16.68 10.63
CA THR A 137 -16.65 -16.31 10.46
C THR A 137 -17.49 -16.65 11.67
N GLU A 138 -16.87 -16.90 12.83
CA GLU A 138 -17.57 -17.44 14.00
C GLU A 138 -18.65 -16.47 14.48
N ASN A 139 -18.30 -15.18 14.61
CA ASN A 139 -19.25 -14.13 14.99
C ASN A 139 -19.48 -13.09 13.87
N ASP A 140 -18.68 -13.12 12.79
CA ASP A 140 -18.87 -12.20 11.65
C ASP A 140 -18.72 -12.89 10.28
N PRO A 141 -19.80 -13.01 9.48
CA PRO A 141 -19.79 -13.67 8.18
C PRO A 141 -18.93 -12.94 7.12
N ARG A 142 -18.42 -11.74 7.42
CA ARG A 142 -17.57 -10.94 6.52
C ARG A 142 -16.08 -11.26 6.68
N GLY A 143 -15.71 -12.21 7.53
CA GLY A 143 -14.32 -12.60 7.81
C GLY A 143 -13.67 -11.58 8.76
N GLY A 144 -13.81 -11.78 10.07
CA GLY A 144 -13.48 -10.76 11.06
C GLY A 144 -11.98 -10.57 11.30
N GLN A 145 -11.24 -11.68 11.44
CA GLN A 145 -9.79 -11.69 11.67
C GLN A 145 -9.15 -12.90 10.99
N VAL A 146 -7.84 -12.87 10.72
CA VAL A 146 -7.14 -14.05 10.19
C VAL A 146 -7.13 -15.14 11.27
N ASN A 147 -7.60 -16.35 10.95
CA ASN A 147 -7.70 -17.46 11.90
C ASN A 147 -6.89 -18.71 11.53
N GLY A 148 -6.37 -18.76 10.30
CA GLY A 148 -5.62 -19.89 9.78
C GLY A 148 -4.70 -19.47 8.64
N ILE A 149 -3.50 -20.04 8.58
CA ILE A 149 -2.62 -19.92 7.41
C ILE A 149 -2.15 -21.29 6.98
N ILE A 150 -2.29 -21.58 5.69
CA ILE A 150 -1.69 -22.75 5.05
C ILE A 150 -0.38 -22.31 4.39
N LEU A 151 0.75 -22.87 4.82
CA LEU A 151 2.06 -22.65 4.22
C LEU A 151 2.28 -23.62 3.05
N LYS A 152 2.35 -23.11 1.82
CA LYS A 152 2.35 -23.95 0.62
C LYS A 152 3.65 -24.77 0.48
N ASP A 153 4.78 -24.13 0.75
CA ASP A 153 6.11 -24.75 0.63
C ASP A 153 6.46 -25.70 1.79
N PHE A 154 5.58 -25.83 2.77
CA PHE A 154 5.77 -26.66 3.95
C PHE A 154 4.72 -27.77 3.99
N ASN A 155 4.58 -28.52 2.90
CA ASN A 155 3.59 -29.61 2.75
C ASN A 155 2.15 -29.16 3.06
N SER A 156 1.79 -27.92 2.68
CA SER A 156 0.50 -27.32 3.03
C SER A 156 0.20 -27.35 4.53
N GLN A 157 1.22 -27.14 5.37
CA GLN A 157 1.06 -27.11 6.82
C GLN A 157 0.11 -25.98 7.22
N LEU A 158 -0.96 -26.34 7.93
CA LEU A 158 -1.88 -25.39 8.54
C LEU A 158 -1.29 -24.89 9.86
N LEU A 159 -0.86 -23.64 9.86
CA LEU A 159 -0.66 -22.86 11.07
C LEU A 159 -2.03 -22.48 11.63
N LYS A 160 -2.38 -23.15 12.73
CA LYS A 160 -3.51 -22.82 13.58
C LYS A 160 -3.10 -23.06 15.03
N ARG A 161 -3.68 -22.32 15.98
CA ARG A 161 -3.68 -22.78 17.38
C ARG A 161 -4.81 -23.81 17.53
N GLY A 162 -4.58 -24.85 18.34
CA GLY A 162 -5.43 -26.04 18.36
C GLY A 162 -6.91 -25.74 18.63
N HIS A 163 -7.21 -25.25 19.84
CA HIS A 163 -8.57 -24.95 20.31
C HIS A 163 -8.87 -23.45 20.38
N ILE A 164 -7.97 -22.60 19.88
CA ILE A 164 -8.08 -21.14 19.92
C ILE A 164 -7.77 -20.64 18.51
N ALA A 165 -8.53 -19.68 17.99
CA ALA A 165 -8.15 -19.02 16.74
C ALA A 165 -6.77 -18.37 16.89
N MET A 166 -6.00 -18.26 15.79
CA MET A 166 -4.86 -17.35 15.80
C MET A 166 -5.39 -15.93 15.98
N HIS A 167 -5.06 -15.28 17.09
CA HIS A 167 -5.52 -13.93 17.37
C HIS A 167 -4.52 -12.93 16.82
N TRP A 168 -4.80 -12.43 15.63
CA TRP A 168 -4.07 -11.31 15.02
C TRP A 168 -4.97 -10.10 14.98
N ALA A 169 -5.54 -9.78 16.13
CA ALA A 169 -6.40 -8.65 16.40
C ALA A 169 -6.19 -8.20 17.85
N PRO A 170 -6.32 -6.90 18.17
CA PRO A 170 -6.42 -6.47 19.54
C PRO A 170 -7.63 -7.14 20.20
N ASN A 171 -7.46 -7.52 21.46
CA ASN A 171 -8.55 -7.93 22.33
C ASN A 171 -8.61 -7.01 23.54
N PHE A 172 -9.80 -6.85 24.08
CA PHE A 172 -10.02 -6.09 25.32
C PHE A 172 -11.18 -6.69 26.10
N SER A 173 -11.25 -6.42 27.39
CA SER A 173 -12.32 -6.84 28.27
C SER A 173 -12.70 -5.69 29.21
N LYS A 174 -13.92 -5.74 29.76
CA LYS A 174 -14.28 -4.87 30.88
C LYS A 174 -13.61 -5.40 32.15
N ALA A 175 -13.23 -4.51 33.06
CA ALA A 175 -12.54 -4.87 34.31
C ALA A 175 -13.26 -5.96 35.14
N ASN A 176 -14.59 -6.02 35.07
CA ASN A 176 -15.42 -6.98 35.81
C ASN A 176 -16.13 -8.00 34.89
N SER A 177 -15.55 -8.31 33.74
CA SER A 177 -16.13 -9.21 32.73
C SER A 177 -15.16 -10.32 32.37
N GLU A 178 -15.67 -11.55 32.28
CA GLU A 178 -14.94 -12.70 31.71
C GLU A 178 -14.98 -12.70 30.17
N ALA A 179 -15.90 -11.93 29.56
CA ALA A 179 -15.98 -11.77 28.12
C ALA A 179 -14.84 -10.90 27.59
N TYR A 180 -14.24 -11.33 26.47
CA TYR A 180 -13.30 -10.58 25.66
C TYR A 180 -13.96 -10.16 24.34
N PHE A 181 -13.56 -9.01 23.83
CA PHE A 181 -14.09 -8.43 22.60
C PHE A 181 -12.94 -8.19 21.61
N ASN A 182 -13.21 -8.42 20.33
CA ASN A 182 -12.26 -8.31 19.23
C ASN A 182 -12.97 -7.83 17.94
N PHE A 183 -12.30 -7.92 16.78
CA PHE A 183 -12.89 -7.50 15.50
C PHE A 183 -14.17 -8.24 15.14
N GLU A 184 -14.35 -9.50 15.56
CA GLU A 184 -15.55 -10.29 15.28
C GLU A 184 -16.77 -9.82 16.06
N ASP A 185 -16.60 -9.09 17.15
CA ASP A 185 -17.68 -8.57 18.00
C ASP A 185 -18.20 -7.21 17.52
N ILE A 186 -17.64 -6.68 16.43
CA ILE A 186 -18.09 -5.41 15.84
C ILE A 186 -19.34 -5.68 14.98
N PRO A 187 -20.43 -4.90 15.12
CA PRO A 187 -21.69 -5.11 14.40
C PRO A 187 -21.54 -5.18 12.88
N LEU A 188 -22.48 -5.85 12.20
CA LEU A 188 -22.48 -5.99 10.73
C LEU A 188 -22.57 -4.65 9.98
N SER A 189 -23.12 -3.62 10.60
CA SER A 189 -23.21 -2.25 10.07
C SER A 189 -21.87 -1.51 10.07
N SER A 190 -20.87 -2.04 10.78
CA SER A 190 -19.54 -1.43 10.86
C SER A 190 -18.76 -1.54 9.56
N LYS A 191 -17.67 -0.78 9.50
CA LYS A 191 -16.84 -0.66 8.31
C LYS A 191 -16.05 -1.96 8.07
N ASN A 192 -16.23 -2.52 6.88
CA ASN A 192 -15.44 -3.64 6.36
C ASN A 192 -15.12 -3.35 4.89
N GLU A 193 -13.86 -3.07 4.59
CA GLU A 193 -13.41 -2.71 3.25
C GLU A 193 -12.39 -3.72 2.74
N LEU A 194 -12.50 -4.01 1.45
CA LEU A 194 -11.50 -4.74 0.70
C LEU A 194 -11.02 -3.86 -0.45
N SER A 195 -9.71 -3.66 -0.53
CA SER A 195 -9.08 -2.90 -1.61
C SER A 195 -8.04 -3.77 -2.30
N GLU A 196 -8.19 -3.94 -3.61
CA GLU A 196 -7.25 -4.67 -4.44
C GLU A 196 -6.43 -3.69 -5.28
N GLY A 197 -5.10 -3.78 -5.16
CA GLY A 197 -4.15 -3.03 -5.95
C GLY A 197 -3.28 -3.96 -6.80
N ARG A 198 -2.37 -3.35 -7.57
CA ARG A 198 -1.42 -4.06 -8.43
C ARG A 198 -0.49 -4.98 -7.63
N TYR A 199 -0.01 -4.47 -6.49
CA TYR A 199 1.05 -5.09 -5.70
C TYR A 199 0.61 -5.53 -4.32
N GLN A 200 -0.52 -5.01 -3.85
CA GLN A 200 -1.03 -5.33 -2.53
C GLN A 200 -2.55 -5.45 -2.53
N ILE A 201 -3.04 -6.21 -1.57
CA ILE A 201 -4.44 -6.27 -1.22
C ILE A 201 -4.56 -5.90 0.25
N VAL A 202 -5.55 -5.08 0.58
CA VAL A 202 -5.78 -4.58 1.93
C VAL A 202 -7.19 -4.93 2.38
N LYS A 203 -7.32 -5.58 3.53
CA LYS A 203 -8.61 -5.80 4.21
C LYS A 203 -8.64 -4.97 5.49
N LYS A 204 -9.60 -4.04 5.57
CA LYS A 204 -9.77 -3.13 6.72
C LYS A 204 -11.06 -3.41 7.47
N ARG A 205 -11.00 -3.33 8.78
CA ARG A 205 -12.12 -3.49 9.71
C ARG A 205 -12.09 -2.34 10.70
N SER A 206 -13.24 -1.70 10.95
CA SER A 206 -13.33 -0.74 12.05
C SER A 206 -14.74 -0.52 12.56
N GLY A 207 -14.86 -0.26 13.85
CA GLY A 207 -16.11 0.10 14.51
C GLY A 207 -16.01 -0.08 16.01
N THR A 208 -17.15 0.07 16.67
CA THR A 208 -17.33 -0.13 18.11
C THR A 208 -18.13 -1.41 18.35
N THR A 209 -17.93 -2.06 19.49
CA THR A 209 -18.79 -3.18 19.88
C THR A 209 -20.05 -2.65 20.59
N ASP A 210 -21.16 -3.40 20.56
CA ASP A 210 -22.37 -3.00 21.29
C ASP A 210 -22.18 -3.07 22.81
N SER A 211 -21.30 -3.96 23.26
CA SER A 211 -21.02 -4.16 24.69
C SER A 211 -20.07 -3.12 25.26
N VAL A 212 -19.14 -2.60 24.46
CA VAL A 212 -18.13 -1.61 24.85
C VAL A 212 -18.09 -0.51 23.78
N PRO A 213 -19.11 0.36 23.72
CA PRO A 213 -19.23 1.38 22.69
C PRO A 213 -18.17 2.50 22.82
N GLU A 214 -17.53 2.63 23.97
CA GLU A 214 -16.48 3.61 24.23
C GLU A 214 -15.15 3.29 23.52
N ILE A 215 -14.95 2.06 23.06
CA ILE A 215 -13.74 1.61 22.36
C ILE A 215 -14.02 1.49 20.86
N ASN A 216 -13.25 2.23 20.04
CA ASN A 216 -13.33 2.16 18.59
C ASN A 216 -12.13 1.40 18.02
N LEU A 217 -12.35 0.16 17.63
CA LEU A 217 -11.32 -0.65 17.01
C LEU A 217 -11.12 -0.28 15.55
N ARG A 218 -9.86 -0.25 15.12
CA ARG A 218 -9.48 -0.19 13.70
C ARG A 218 -8.36 -1.18 13.44
N GLY A 219 -8.44 -1.90 12.33
CA GLY A 219 -7.39 -2.82 11.91
C GLY A 219 -7.30 -2.96 10.40
N SER A 220 -6.11 -3.35 9.95
CA SER A 220 -5.79 -3.55 8.55
C SER A 220 -4.87 -4.76 8.39
N TYR A 221 -5.21 -5.66 7.48
CA TYR A 221 -4.31 -6.68 6.97
C TYR A 221 -3.84 -6.25 5.57
N THR A 222 -2.54 -6.11 5.38
CA THR A 222 -1.92 -5.76 4.10
C THR A 222 -1.12 -6.93 3.58
N PHE A 223 -1.58 -7.52 2.48
CA PHE A 223 -0.90 -8.62 1.81
C PHE A 223 -0.13 -8.06 0.62
N TYR A 224 1.10 -8.53 0.41
CA TYR A 224 1.94 -8.12 -0.70
C TYR A 224 2.14 -9.27 -1.68
N ARG A 225 2.11 -8.96 -2.98
CA ARG A 225 2.28 -9.96 -4.02
C ARG A 225 3.71 -10.49 -4.01
N GLY A 226 3.86 -11.82 -3.97
CA GLY A 226 5.17 -12.50 -4.04
C GLY A 226 5.96 -12.50 -2.73
N LEU A 227 5.47 -11.86 -1.66
CA LEU A 227 6.13 -11.92 -0.35
C LEU A 227 5.53 -13.03 0.53
N PRO A 228 6.36 -13.71 1.36
CA PRO A 228 5.93 -14.81 2.21
C PRO A 228 5.31 -14.36 3.53
N TYR A 229 4.96 -13.08 3.66
CA TYR A 229 4.37 -12.48 4.84
C TYR A 229 3.27 -11.48 4.44
N PHE A 230 2.55 -11.02 5.44
CA PHE A 230 1.61 -9.91 5.35
C PHE A 230 1.80 -9.04 6.61
N GLU A 231 1.36 -7.81 6.55
CA GLU A 231 1.41 -6.87 7.68
C GLU A 231 0.04 -6.77 8.33
N PHE A 232 0.06 -6.66 9.66
CA PHE A 232 -1.14 -6.38 10.45
C PHE A 232 -0.91 -5.14 11.31
N GLU A 233 -1.82 -4.18 11.21
CA GLU A 233 -1.82 -2.96 12.02
C GLU A 233 -3.17 -2.82 12.71
N SER A 234 -3.16 -2.30 13.94
CA SER A 234 -4.38 -1.98 14.67
C SER A 234 -4.23 -0.81 15.63
N THR A 235 -5.33 -0.11 15.87
CA THR A 235 -5.45 0.98 16.85
C THR A 235 -6.75 0.83 17.65
N ILE A 236 -6.69 1.22 18.92
CA ILE A 236 -7.81 1.30 19.87
C ILE A 236 -8.00 2.77 20.24
#